data_AF-A0A7X7K3R2-F1
#
_entry.id   AF-A0A7X7K3R2-F1
#
_cell.length_a   1.000
_cell.length_b   1.000
_cell.length_c   1.000
_cell.angle_alpha   90.00
_cell.angle_beta   90.00
_cell.angle_gamma   90.00
#
_symmetry.space_group_name_H-M   'P 1'
#
loop_
_entity.id
_entity.type
_entity.pdbx_description
1 polymer ?
#
loop_
_entity_poly.entity_id
_entity_poly.type
_entity_poly.pdbx_seq_one_letter_code
_entity_poly.pdbx_strand_id
1 'polypeptide(L)'
;AVYRRDDFAVGSLPAPEEAEFDELVGAADTFAYVDCEGGRHVFSRQVETALGELALADGIAVLDEGHPRDLVARVQQALDLMLGHAAAQDLIAELPYGDLRRYLQSSFWTGHHYKLYHKRPVYWPLQSASKSYGVVLFHERVDHDTLYSVQRDFLEPKQNQVAQQLRDLQGRRERLSGGEARELEREMQALRDFQAELDAFDTAIGRALTSGYEPEPNWIDDGVILRLAPLHELIPTLASEALKYWERLEAGEYDWSHIAGHYWPERVREACRTQKSYAIAHGHLEWYEGEQ
;
A
#
# COMPACT_ATOMS: atom_id res chain seq x y z
N ALA A 1 -17.74 9.36 -1.10
CA ALA A 1 -17.50 10.71 -1.62
C ALA A 1 -18.67 11.57 -1.17
N VAL A 2 -18.53 12.16 0.01
CA VAL A 2 -19.54 13.00 0.66
C VAL A 2 -18.85 14.31 0.97
N TYR A 3 -19.46 15.43 0.58
CA TYR A 3 -18.97 16.73 0.98
C TYR A 3 -19.76 17.20 2.18
N ARG A 4 -19.08 17.49 3.29
CA ARG A 4 -19.67 18.17 4.44
C ARG A 4 -19.06 19.56 4.58
N ARG A 5 -19.85 20.52 5.03
CA ARG A 5 -19.37 21.89 5.28
C ARG A 5 -18.22 21.90 6.29
N ASP A 6 -18.29 21.03 7.30
CA ASP A 6 -17.25 20.91 8.33
C ASP A 6 -15.90 20.44 7.78
N ASP A 7 -15.88 19.73 6.64
CA ASP A 7 -14.62 19.31 5.98
C ASP A 7 -13.81 20.53 5.46
N PHE A 8 -14.45 21.69 5.34
CA PHE A 8 -13.86 22.95 4.87
C PHE A 8 -13.52 23.93 6.02
N ALA A 9 -13.80 23.56 7.27
CA ALA A 9 -13.36 24.33 8.42
C ALA A 9 -11.85 24.11 8.64
N VAL A 10 -11.03 25.10 8.33
CA VAL A 10 -9.56 25.00 8.41
C VAL A 10 -9.00 25.93 9.49
N GLY A 11 -8.43 25.35 10.55
CA GLY A 11 -7.83 26.10 11.64
C GLY A 11 -8.85 26.95 12.38
N SER A 12 -8.72 28.28 12.29
CA SER A 12 -9.66 29.23 12.88
C SER A 12 -10.77 29.69 11.92
N LEU A 13 -10.76 29.23 10.66
CA LEU A 13 -11.79 29.57 9.69
C LEU A 13 -13.06 28.74 9.97
N PRO A 14 -14.23 29.36 10.12
CA PRO A 14 -15.47 28.63 10.32
C PRO A 14 -15.83 27.84 9.06
N ALA A 15 -16.75 26.88 9.20
CA ALA A 15 -17.34 26.20 8.06
C ALA A 15 -18.02 27.22 7.11
N PRO A 16 -17.91 27.05 5.79
CA PRO A 16 -18.46 27.98 4.81
C PRO A 16 -19.97 28.12 4.97
N GLU A 17 -20.53 29.27 4.61
CA GLU A 17 -21.99 29.43 4.48
C GLU A 17 -22.54 28.61 3.30
N GLU A 18 -23.86 28.44 3.21
CA GLU A 18 -24.47 27.59 2.17
C GLU A 18 -24.12 28.05 0.75
N ALA A 19 -24.11 29.36 0.50
CA ALA A 19 -23.76 29.93 -0.79
C ALA A 19 -22.28 29.70 -1.15
N GLU A 20 -21.39 29.84 -0.17
CA GLU A 20 -19.96 29.55 -0.36
C GLU A 20 -19.73 28.05 -0.60
N PHE A 21 -20.49 27.20 0.09
CA PHE A 21 -20.44 25.76 -0.11
C PHE A 21 -20.95 25.35 -1.50
N ASP A 22 -22.02 25.99 -2.00
CA ASP A 22 -22.50 25.83 -3.37
C ASP A 22 -21.44 26.22 -4.41
N GLU A 23 -20.67 27.29 -4.17
CA GLU A 23 -19.56 27.68 -5.05
C GLU A 23 -18.40 26.67 -5.02
N LEU A 24 -18.13 26.07 -3.86
CA LEU A 24 -17.02 25.13 -3.67
C LEU A 24 -17.30 23.74 -4.26
N VAL A 25 -18.49 23.19 -4.06
CA VAL A 25 -18.81 21.79 -4.41
C VAL A 25 -19.99 21.64 -5.37
N GLY A 26 -20.68 22.72 -5.71
CA GLY A 26 -21.90 22.72 -6.53
C GLY A 26 -23.17 22.68 -5.67
N ALA A 27 -24.29 23.15 -6.22
CA ALA A 27 -25.58 23.20 -5.52
C ALA A 27 -26.09 21.80 -5.10
N ALA A 28 -26.87 21.76 -4.02
CA ALA A 28 -27.38 20.53 -3.42
C ALA A 28 -28.17 19.61 -4.39
N ASP A 29 -28.81 20.17 -5.41
CA ASP A 29 -29.59 19.45 -6.42
C ASP A 29 -28.74 18.74 -7.50
N THR A 30 -27.44 19.04 -7.55
CA THR A 30 -26.48 18.35 -8.44
C THR A 30 -26.01 17.01 -7.88
N PHE A 31 -26.32 16.73 -6.61
CA PHE A 31 -25.93 15.53 -5.89
C PHE A 31 -27.02 14.46 -5.92
N ALA A 32 -26.63 13.20 -5.73
CA ALA A 32 -27.56 12.07 -5.73
C ALA A 32 -28.57 12.16 -4.59
N TYR A 33 -28.13 12.63 -3.42
CA TYR A 33 -28.99 13.00 -2.29
C TYR A 33 -28.23 13.86 -1.27
N VAL A 34 -28.98 14.48 -0.35
CA VAL A 34 -28.46 15.14 0.86
C VAL A 34 -28.93 14.36 2.08
N ASP A 35 -28.03 14.06 3.02
CA ASP A 35 -28.40 13.37 4.26
C ASP A 35 -28.98 14.32 5.33
N CYS A 36 -29.36 13.77 6.49
CA CYS A 36 -29.93 14.56 7.59
C CYS A 36 -28.93 15.49 8.27
N GLU A 37 -27.62 15.28 8.06
CA GLU A 37 -26.54 16.11 8.57
C GLU A 37 -26.11 17.19 7.56
N GLY A 38 -26.77 17.26 6.40
CA GLY A 38 -26.44 18.20 5.32
C GLY A 38 -25.28 17.74 4.43
N GLY A 39 -24.83 16.49 4.57
CA GLY A 39 -23.82 15.89 3.71
C GLY A 39 -24.34 15.72 2.28
N ARG A 40 -23.56 16.20 1.30
CA ARG A 40 -23.89 16.11 -0.13
C ARG A 40 -23.23 14.87 -0.74
N HIS A 41 -24.04 13.91 -1.15
CA HIS A 41 -23.57 12.61 -1.62
C HIS A 41 -23.47 12.53 -3.14
N VAL A 42 -22.28 12.23 -3.65
CA VAL A 42 -22.03 12.11 -5.10
C VAL A 42 -22.73 10.90 -5.70
N PHE A 43 -22.81 9.81 -4.93
CA PHE A 43 -23.37 8.54 -5.39
C PHE A 43 -24.68 8.21 -4.67
N SER A 44 -25.54 7.41 -5.31
CA SER A 44 -26.75 6.90 -4.66
C SER A 44 -26.38 6.03 -3.46
N ARG A 45 -27.28 5.93 -2.47
CA ARG A 45 -27.08 5.05 -1.29
C ARG A 45 -26.74 3.61 -1.67
N GLN A 46 -27.34 3.10 -2.75
CA GLN A 46 -27.07 1.75 -3.25
C GLN A 46 -25.63 1.61 -3.73
N VAL A 47 -25.15 2.57 -4.51
CA VAL A 47 -23.75 2.58 -5.00
C VAL A 47 -22.78 2.75 -3.84
N GLU A 48 -23.05 3.65 -2.89
CA GLU A 48 -22.19 3.85 -1.71
C GLU A 48 -22.09 2.58 -0.85
N THR A 49 -23.22 1.88 -0.66
CA THR A 49 -23.24 0.59 0.07
C THR A 49 -22.38 -0.44 -0.66
N ALA A 50 -22.57 -0.60 -1.97
CA ALA A 50 -21.81 -1.55 -2.78
C ALA A 50 -20.31 -1.22 -2.81
N LEU A 51 -19.93 0.06 -2.86
CA LEU A 51 -18.52 0.49 -2.74
C LEU A 51 -17.95 0.15 -1.37
N GLY A 52 -18.74 0.30 -0.30
CA GLY A 52 -18.36 -0.10 1.06
C GLY A 52 -18.05 -1.60 1.18
N GLU A 53 -18.78 -2.46 0.46
CA GLU A 53 -18.54 -3.91 0.42
C GLU A 53 -17.23 -4.28 -0.29
N LEU A 54 -16.68 -3.38 -1.12
CA LEU A 54 -15.35 -3.56 -1.74
C LEU A 54 -14.20 -3.23 -0.79
N ALA A 55 -14.46 -2.60 0.35
CA ALA A 55 -13.42 -2.24 1.30
C ALA A 55 -12.82 -3.48 1.98
N LEU A 56 -11.52 -3.42 2.25
CA LEU A 56 -10.78 -4.47 2.95
C LEU A 56 -10.46 -3.95 4.36
N ALA A 57 -11.09 -4.54 5.38
CA ALA A 57 -11.02 -4.02 6.76
C ALA A 57 -9.61 -4.06 7.36
N ASP A 58 -8.79 -5.01 6.95
CA ASP A 58 -7.37 -5.15 7.32
C ASP A 58 -6.44 -4.29 6.45
N GLY A 59 -6.96 -3.67 5.38
CA GLY A 59 -6.15 -2.86 4.48
C GLY A 59 -5.19 -3.65 3.58
N ILE A 60 -5.38 -4.96 3.40
CA ILE A 60 -4.49 -5.81 2.59
C ILE A 60 -5.19 -6.27 1.31
N ALA A 61 -4.83 -5.64 0.18
CA ALA A 61 -5.20 -6.07 -1.17
C ALA A 61 -4.07 -6.89 -1.82
N VAL A 62 -4.38 -7.67 -2.85
CA VAL A 62 -3.42 -8.53 -3.55
C VAL A 62 -3.31 -8.12 -5.02
N LEU A 63 -2.10 -8.10 -5.57
CA LEU A 63 -1.85 -7.92 -7.01
C LEU A 63 -1.66 -9.30 -7.64
N ASP A 64 -2.74 -10.08 -7.69
CA ASP A 64 -2.76 -11.42 -8.26
C ASP A 64 -4.11 -11.70 -8.93
N GLU A 65 -4.07 -12.07 -10.20
CA GLU A 65 -5.27 -12.28 -11.00
C GLU A 65 -6.08 -13.48 -10.51
N GLY A 66 -7.38 -13.28 -10.33
CA GLY A 66 -8.28 -14.32 -9.83
C GLY A 66 -8.26 -14.50 -8.32
N HIS A 67 -7.40 -13.79 -7.58
CA HIS A 67 -7.44 -13.79 -6.13
C HIS A 67 -8.72 -13.08 -5.62
N PRO A 68 -9.41 -13.55 -4.56
CA PRO A 68 -10.62 -12.89 -4.02
C PRO A 68 -10.40 -11.45 -3.53
N ARG A 69 -9.14 -11.09 -3.30
CA ARG A 69 -8.68 -9.74 -2.93
C ARG A 69 -7.89 -9.03 -4.03
N ASP A 70 -8.02 -9.46 -5.29
CA ASP A 70 -7.35 -8.81 -6.42
C ASP A 70 -7.72 -7.31 -6.47
N LEU A 71 -6.72 -6.46 -6.26
CA LEU A 71 -6.87 -5.01 -6.26
C LEU A 71 -7.41 -4.52 -7.61
N VAL A 72 -6.95 -5.11 -8.71
CA VAL A 72 -7.34 -4.68 -10.06
C VAL A 72 -8.82 -4.95 -10.29
N ALA A 73 -9.29 -6.15 -9.94
CA ALA A 73 -10.69 -6.52 -10.05
C ALA A 73 -11.59 -5.62 -9.17
N ARG A 74 -11.14 -5.29 -7.96
CA ARG A 74 -11.87 -4.38 -7.06
C ARG A 74 -11.94 -2.95 -7.59
N VAL A 75 -10.84 -2.44 -8.14
CA VAL A 75 -10.83 -1.10 -8.76
C VAL A 75 -11.74 -1.06 -9.99
N GLN A 76 -11.72 -2.09 -10.84
CA GLN A 76 -12.66 -2.20 -11.96
C GLN A 76 -14.12 -2.20 -11.48
N GLN A 77 -14.46 -2.99 -10.46
CA GLN A 77 -15.80 -3.03 -9.89
C GLN A 77 -16.21 -1.67 -9.31
N ALA A 78 -15.30 -0.98 -8.62
CA ALA A 78 -15.55 0.36 -8.11
C ALA A 78 -15.82 1.36 -9.25
N LEU A 79 -15.03 1.33 -10.33
CA LEU A 79 -15.25 2.17 -11.50
C LEU A 79 -16.59 1.87 -12.19
N ASP A 80 -16.95 0.60 -12.35
CA ASP A 80 -18.23 0.18 -12.94
C ASP A 80 -19.42 0.67 -12.09
N LEU A 81 -19.30 0.60 -10.75
CA LEU A 81 -20.32 1.12 -9.83
C LEU A 81 -20.44 2.64 -9.87
N MET A 82 -19.32 3.35 -10.00
CA MET A 82 -19.28 4.82 -9.98
C MET A 82 -19.68 5.45 -11.32
N LEU A 83 -19.27 4.86 -12.44
CA LEU A 83 -19.34 5.47 -13.78
C LEU A 83 -20.27 4.71 -14.74
N GLY A 84 -20.59 3.46 -14.42
CA GLY A 84 -21.17 2.51 -15.36
C GLY A 84 -20.12 1.86 -16.26
N HIS A 85 -20.42 0.64 -16.72
CA HIS A 85 -19.45 -0.22 -17.41
C HIS A 85 -18.80 0.43 -18.65
N ALA A 86 -19.59 1.08 -19.51
CA ALA A 86 -19.05 1.70 -20.74
C ALA A 86 -18.05 2.83 -20.42
N ALA A 87 -18.42 3.76 -19.54
CA ALA A 87 -17.55 4.87 -19.16
C ALA A 87 -16.31 4.41 -18.38
N ALA A 88 -16.44 3.35 -17.57
CA ALA A 88 -15.29 2.74 -16.91
C ALA A 88 -14.29 2.13 -17.92
N GLN A 89 -14.77 1.46 -18.97
CA GLN A 89 -13.91 0.94 -20.03
C GLN A 89 -13.23 2.05 -20.83
N ASP A 90 -13.97 3.12 -21.16
CA ASP A 90 -13.40 4.29 -21.84
C ASP A 90 -12.28 4.93 -21.01
N LEU A 91 -12.50 5.12 -19.69
CA LEU A 91 -11.49 5.63 -18.77
C LEU A 91 -10.25 4.72 -18.70
N ILE A 92 -10.43 3.39 -18.67
CA ILE A 92 -9.33 2.43 -18.62
C ILE A 92 -8.52 2.45 -19.92
N ALA A 93 -9.18 2.65 -21.06
CA ALA A 93 -8.51 2.79 -22.35
C ALA A 93 -7.59 4.03 -22.41
N GLU A 94 -7.88 5.07 -21.62
CA GLU A 94 -7.03 6.27 -21.50
C GLU A 94 -5.84 6.09 -20.55
N LEU A 95 -5.82 5.04 -19.72
CA LEU A 95 -4.68 4.76 -18.84
C LEU A 95 -3.43 4.40 -19.66
N PRO A 96 -2.23 4.60 -19.09
CA PRO A 96 -1.02 4.06 -19.68
C PRO A 96 -1.20 2.58 -20.06
N TYR A 97 -0.82 2.24 -21.29
CA TYR A 97 -0.96 0.90 -21.88
C TYR A 97 -2.39 0.42 -22.16
N GLY A 98 -3.43 1.21 -21.84
CA GLY A 98 -4.83 0.78 -21.94
C GLY A 98 -5.15 -0.43 -21.04
N ASP A 99 -4.38 -0.61 -19.96
CA ASP A 99 -4.42 -1.80 -19.12
C ASP A 99 -4.30 -1.41 -17.64
N LEU A 100 -5.42 -1.56 -16.92
CA LEU A 100 -5.52 -1.25 -15.50
C LEU A 100 -4.57 -2.10 -14.64
N ARG A 101 -4.37 -3.38 -14.97
CA ARG A 101 -3.46 -4.26 -14.21
C ARG A 101 -2.03 -3.77 -14.36
N ARG A 102 -1.58 -3.53 -15.59
CA ARG A 102 -0.23 -3.04 -15.86
C ARG A 102 0.01 -1.66 -15.24
N TYR A 103 -1.01 -0.81 -15.23
CA TYR A 103 -0.96 0.50 -14.58
C TYR A 103 -0.78 0.37 -13.06
N LEU A 104 -1.61 -0.44 -12.40
CA LEU A 104 -1.59 -0.66 -10.94
C LEU A 104 -0.41 -1.53 -10.47
N GLN A 105 0.23 -2.31 -11.34
CA GLN A 105 1.45 -3.06 -10.98
C GLN A 105 2.70 -2.18 -10.96
N SER A 106 2.69 -1.00 -11.61
CA SER A 106 3.92 -0.21 -11.79
C SER A 106 3.69 1.30 -11.81
N SER A 107 3.24 1.88 -12.93
CA SER A 107 3.34 3.33 -13.18
C SER A 107 2.38 4.18 -12.34
N PHE A 108 1.32 3.60 -11.79
CA PHE A 108 0.43 4.26 -10.85
C PHE A 108 1.18 4.79 -9.62
N TRP A 109 2.05 3.96 -9.03
CA TRP A 109 2.67 4.23 -7.73
C TRP A 109 3.59 5.44 -7.75
N THR A 110 4.44 5.53 -8.77
CA THR A 110 5.40 6.63 -8.92
C THR A 110 4.84 7.80 -9.72
N GLY A 111 3.97 7.53 -10.70
CA GLY A 111 3.41 8.52 -11.62
C GLY A 111 2.31 9.37 -11.00
N HIS A 112 1.44 8.75 -10.19
CA HIS A 112 0.24 9.37 -9.65
C HIS A 112 0.20 9.31 -8.11
N HIS A 113 0.17 8.11 -7.52
CA HIS A 113 -0.03 7.92 -6.07
C HIS A 113 0.99 8.70 -5.21
N TYR A 114 2.28 8.58 -5.51
CA TYR A 114 3.33 9.27 -4.75
C TYR A 114 3.19 10.80 -4.82
N LYS A 115 2.69 11.35 -5.94
CA LYS A 115 2.46 12.79 -6.10
C LYS A 115 1.18 13.24 -5.42
N LEU A 116 0.11 12.45 -5.55
CA LEU A 116 -1.20 12.72 -4.95
C LEU A 116 -1.08 12.94 -3.44
N TYR A 117 -0.27 12.11 -2.78
CA TYR A 117 -0.05 12.21 -1.33
C TYR A 117 1.20 13.02 -0.98
N HIS A 118 1.63 13.98 -1.80
CA HIS A 118 2.74 14.88 -1.50
C HIS A 118 4.02 14.17 -1.00
N LYS A 119 4.41 13.08 -1.66
CA LYS A 119 5.55 12.22 -1.32
C LYS A 119 5.40 11.43 0.00
N ARG A 120 4.17 11.21 0.46
CA ARG A 120 3.81 10.42 1.66
C ARG A 120 2.90 9.25 1.22
N PRO A 121 3.46 8.20 0.61
CA PRO A 121 2.67 7.16 -0.02
C PRO A 121 1.87 6.36 1.03
N VAL A 122 0.55 6.55 1.07
CA VAL A 122 -0.32 5.90 2.09
C VAL A 122 -0.63 4.43 1.77
N TYR A 123 -0.48 4.01 0.51
CA TYR A 123 -0.54 2.61 0.10
C TYR A 123 0.85 2.09 -0.27
N TRP A 124 1.20 0.91 0.24
CA TRP A 124 2.52 0.30 0.06
C TRP A 124 2.42 -0.98 -0.78
N PRO A 125 2.79 -0.93 -2.07
CA PRO A 125 2.86 -2.11 -2.93
C PRO A 125 4.11 -2.94 -2.64
N LEU A 126 4.00 -3.90 -1.71
CA LEU A 126 5.03 -4.89 -1.46
C LEU A 126 4.96 -5.95 -2.56
N GLN A 127 6.01 -6.09 -3.37
CA GLN A 127 5.96 -6.87 -4.61
C GLN A 127 7.23 -7.68 -4.86
N SER A 128 7.10 -8.74 -5.66
CA SER A 128 8.23 -9.41 -6.30
C SER A 128 9.03 -8.44 -7.16
N ALA A 129 10.31 -8.75 -7.43
CA ALA A 129 11.21 -7.86 -8.17
C ALA A 129 10.67 -7.49 -9.58
N SER A 130 10.01 -8.44 -10.25
CA SER A 130 9.37 -8.23 -11.56
C SER A 130 7.99 -7.57 -11.48
N LYS A 131 7.45 -7.39 -10.27
CA LYS A 131 6.11 -6.83 -9.98
C LYS A 131 4.96 -7.72 -10.48
N SER A 132 5.27 -8.99 -10.76
CA SER A 132 4.34 -10.03 -11.19
C SER A 132 3.35 -10.45 -10.10
N TYR A 133 3.77 -10.37 -8.84
CA TYR A 133 2.97 -10.70 -7.65
C TYR A 133 3.28 -9.72 -6.53
N GLY A 134 2.31 -9.50 -5.65
CA GLY A 134 2.51 -8.70 -4.45
C GLY A 134 1.22 -8.44 -3.68
N VAL A 135 1.36 -7.67 -2.61
CA VAL A 135 0.26 -7.15 -1.81
C VAL A 135 0.35 -5.63 -1.75
N VAL A 136 -0.78 -4.98 -1.55
CA VAL A 136 -0.85 -3.55 -1.30
C VAL A 136 -1.39 -3.34 0.11
N LEU A 137 -0.58 -2.73 0.96
CA LEU A 137 -0.91 -2.45 2.35
C LEU A 137 -1.40 -1.02 2.50
N PHE A 138 -2.48 -0.81 3.24
CA PHE A 138 -2.82 0.52 3.76
C PHE A 138 -2.02 0.78 5.03
N HIS A 139 -1.13 1.77 5.00
CA HIS A 139 -0.09 1.91 6.02
C HIS A 139 -0.61 2.11 7.46
N GLU A 140 -1.78 2.72 7.63
CA GLU A 140 -2.37 2.93 8.97
C GLU A 140 -2.86 1.63 9.61
N ARG A 141 -3.04 0.57 8.82
CA ARG A 141 -3.43 -0.76 9.29
C ARG A 141 -2.25 -1.71 9.47
N VAL A 142 -1.03 -1.26 9.14
CA VAL A 142 0.19 -2.06 9.30
C VAL A 142 0.60 -2.08 10.77
N ASP A 143 0.71 -3.29 11.31
CA ASP A 143 1.15 -3.62 12.67
C ASP A 143 2.25 -4.71 12.65
N HIS A 144 2.70 -5.12 13.84
CA HIS A 144 3.70 -6.19 14.02
C HIS A 144 3.31 -7.55 13.41
N ASP A 145 2.01 -7.86 13.27
CA ASP A 145 1.53 -9.13 12.73
C ASP A 145 1.37 -9.11 11.21
N THR A 146 1.41 -7.93 10.60
CA THR A 146 1.06 -7.73 9.19
C THR A 146 1.99 -8.52 8.25
N LEU A 147 3.31 -8.44 8.41
CA LEU A 147 4.24 -9.17 7.52
C LEU A 147 4.13 -10.69 7.68
N TYR A 148 3.93 -11.18 8.90
CA TYR A 148 3.67 -12.61 9.16
C TYR A 148 2.38 -13.07 8.47
N SER A 149 1.34 -12.25 8.52
CA SER A 149 0.07 -12.52 7.84
C SER A 149 0.22 -12.47 6.32
N VAL A 150 1.00 -11.53 5.78
CA VAL A 150 1.35 -11.47 4.35
C VAL A 150 2.00 -12.78 3.89
N GLN A 151 2.98 -13.26 4.66
CA GLN A 151 3.71 -14.49 4.36
C GLN A 151 2.79 -15.72 4.40
N ARG A 152 2.11 -15.92 5.53
CA ARG A 152 1.27 -17.11 5.79
C ARG A 152 -0.01 -17.15 4.97
N ASP A 153 -0.72 -16.03 4.86
CA ASP A 153 -2.10 -16.03 4.35
C ASP A 153 -2.18 -15.72 2.85
N PHE A 154 -1.10 -15.21 2.24
CA PHE A 154 -1.09 -14.83 0.82
C PHE A 154 0.05 -15.47 0.04
N LEU A 155 1.30 -15.33 0.51
CA LEU A 155 2.48 -15.79 -0.23
C LEU A 155 2.61 -17.32 -0.23
N GLU A 156 2.53 -17.96 0.93
CA GLU A 156 2.59 -19.42 1.07
C GLU A 156 1.49 -20.13 0.23
N PRO A 157 0.20 -19.72 0.28
CA PRO A 157 -0.82 -20.28 -0.60
C PRO A 157 -0.48 -20.13 -2.09
N LYS A 158 0.08 -18.99 -2.50
CA LYS A 158 0.47 -18.76 -3.89
C LYS A 158 1.63 -19.67 -4.31
N GLN A 159 2.66 -19.80 -3.49
CA GLN A 159 3.78 -20.72 -3.73
C GLN A 159 3.27 -22.17 -3.85
N ASN A 160 2.38 -22.59 -2.96
CA ASN A 160 1.78 -23.92 -3.01
C ASN A 160 0.96 -24.15 -4.30
N GLN A 161 0.21 -23.14 -4.74
CA GLN A 161 -0.54 -23.19 -6.00
C GLN A 161 0.40 -23.34 -7.21
N VAL A 162 1.44 -22.51 -7.31
CA VAL A 162 2.42 -22.56 -8.41
C VAL A 162 3.18 -23.89 -8.42
N ALA A 163 3.59 -24.37 -7.25
CA ALA A 163 4.25 -25.67 -7.11
C ALA A 163 3.34 -26.84 -7.53
N GLN A 164 2.04 -26.78 -7.23
CA GLN A 164 1.07 -27.78 -7.68
C GLN A 164 0.89 -27.74 -9.20
N GLN A 165 0.73 -26.55 -9.79
CA GLN A 165 0.65 -26.38 -11.25
C GLN A 165 1.88 -26.97 -11.95
N LEU A 166 3.08 -26.71 -11.41
CA LEU A 166 4.32 -27.31 -11.92
C LEU A 166 4.31 -28.85 -11.89
N ARG A 167 3.83 -29.46 -10.80
CA ARG A 167 3.69 -30.92 -10.70
C ARG A 167 2.71 -31.49 -11.72
N ASP A 168 1.59 -30.82 -11.92
CA ASP A 168 0.56 -31.24 -12.88
C ASP A 168 1.07 -31.15 -14.33
N LEU A 169 1.78 -30.07 -14.68
CA LEU A 169 2.43 -29.93 -15.98
C LEU A 169 3.52 -30.98 -16.19
N GLN A 170 4.34 -31.28 -15.17
CA GLN A 170 5.34 -32.34 -15.24
C GLN A 170 4.72 -33.70 -15.59
N GLY A 171 3.63 -34.09 -14.92
CA GLY A 171 2.93 -35.34 -15.23
C GLY A 171 2.31 -35.39 -16.63
N ARG A 172 1.92 -34.24 -17.19
CA ARG A 172 1.46 -34.12 -18.59
C ARG A 172 2.63 -34.22 -19.58
N ARG A 173 3.75 -33.57 -19.29
CA ARG A 173 4.95 -33.54 -20.13
C ARG A 173 5.43 -34.93 -20.50
N GLU A 174 5.44 -35.86 -19.54
CA GLU A 174 5.87 -37.25 -19.73
C GLU A 174 5.10 -38.01 -20.82
N ARG A 175 3.90 -37.54 -21.17
CA ARG A 175 2.99 -38.19 -22.13
C ARG A 175 2.99 -37.52 -23.51
N LEU A 176 3.72 -36.42 -23.69
CA LEU A 176 3.73 -35.61 -24.91
C LEU A 176 5.06 -35.73 -25.65
N SER A 177 5.05 -35.46 -26.96
CA SER A 177 6.25 -35.41 -27.79
C SER A 177 6.14 -34.32 -28.87
N GLY A 178 7.25 -33.94 -29.48
CA GLY A 178 7.26 -32.98 -30.58
C GLY A 178 6.97 -31.53 -30.13
N GLY A 179 6.12 -30.82 -30.88
CA GLY A 179 5.83 -29.39 -30.67
C GLY A 179 5.11 -29.11 -29.35
N GLU A 180 4.12 -29.92 -29.00
CA GLU A 180 3.33 -29.77 -27.77
C GLU A 180 4.18 -29.92 -26.51
N ALA A 181 5.17 -30.82 -26.53
CA ALA A 181 6.12 -30.97 -25.43
C ALA A 181 6.99 -29.72 -25.24
N ARG A 182 7.38 -29.05 -26.34
CA ARG A 182 8.19 -27.82 -26.28
C ARG A 182 7.39 -26.63 -25.74
N GLU A 183 6.11 -26.51 -26.10
CA GLU A 183 5.24 -25.46 -25.57
C GLU A 183 5.04 -25.61 -24.07
N LEU A 184 4.75 -26.84 -23.62
CA LEU A 184 4.57 -27.14 -22.22
C LEU A 184 5.87 -26.98 -21.41
N GLU A 185 7.04 -27.27 -21.99
CA GLU A 185 8.34 -26.97 -21.37
C GLU A 185 8.56 -25.46 -21.16
N ARG A 186 8.11 -24.60 -22.09
CA ARG A 186 8.17 -23.15 -21.91
C ARG A 186 7.25 -22.66 -20.81
N GLU A 187 6.03 -23.19 -20.74
CA GLU A 187 5.07 -22.90 -19.66
C GLU A 187 5.65 -23.31 -18.29
N MET A 188 6.21 -24.51 -18.21
CA MET A 188 6.90 -24.98 -17.01
C MET A 188 8.09 -24.09 -16.63
N GLN A 189 8.86 -23.60 -17.61
CA GLN A 189 9.96 -22.69 -17.31
C GLN A 189 9.46 -21.35 -16.75
N ALA A 190 8.41 -20.77 -17.36
CA ALA A 190 7.81 -19.54 -16.86
C ALA A 190 7.29 -19.69 -15.41
N LEU A 191 6.67 -20.83 -15.08
CA LEU A 191 6.23 -21.12 -13.71
C LEU A 191 7.41 -21.32 -12.74
N ARG A 192 8.53 -21.91 -13.18
CA ARG A 192 9.74 -22.02 -12.35
C ARG A 192 10.36 -20.66 -12.07
N ASP A 193 10.43 -19.81 -13.09
CA ASP A 193 10.95 -18.45 -12.93
C ASP A 193 10.05 -17.67 -11.97
N PHE A 194 8.72 -17.79 -12.11
CA PHE A 194 7.77 -17.18 -11.18
C PHE A 194 7.87 -17.75 -9.76
N GLN A 195 8.04 -19.07 -9.59
CA GLN A 195 8.29 -19.67 -8.27
C GLN A 195 9.55 -19.08 -7.62
N ALA A 196 10.64 -18.94 -8.38
CA ALA A 196 11.88 -18.35 -7.88
C ALA A 196 11.69 -16.88 -7.47
N GLU A 197 10.84 -16.11 -8.17
CA GLU A 197 10.47 -14.75 -7.78
C GLU A 197 9.69 -14.72 -6.46
N LEU A 198 8.76 -15.66 -6.24
CA LEU A 198 8.00 -15.78 -5.00
C LEU A 198 8.93 -16.15 -3.83
N ASP A 199 9.86 -17.09 -4.03
CA ASP A 199 10.82 -17.50 -3.01
C ASP A 199 11.80 -16.37 -2.65
N ALA A 200 12.21 -15.58 -3.63
CA ALA A 200 13.03 -14.38 -3.39
C ALA A 200 12.26 -13.31 -2.62
N PHE A 201 10.97 -13.13 -2.91
CA PHE A 201 10.09 -12.22 -2.18
C PHE A 201 9.88 -12.68 -0.73
N ASP A 202 9.65 -13.96 -0.51
CA ASP A 202 9.55 -14.58 0.82
C ASP A 202 10.83 -14.35 1.64
N THR A 203 11.99 -14.57 1.02
CA THR A 203 13.29 -14.34 1.65
C THR A 203 13.46 -12.85 2.02
N ALA A 204 12.98 -11.93 1.20
CA ALA A 204 13.02 -10.49 1.51
C ALA A 204 12.10 -10.13 2.69
N ILE A 205 10.92 -10.75 2.81
CA ILE A 205 10.03 -10.58 3.98
C ILE A 205 10.74 -11.09 5.24
N GLY A 206 11.35 -12.27 5.15
CA GLY A 206 12.16 -12.83 6.23
C GLY A 206 13.31 -11.93 6.66
N ARG A 207 14.02 -11.28 5.71
CA ARG A 207 15.06 -10.31 6.04
C ARG A 207 14.51 -9.08 6.78
N ALA A 208 13.38 -8.51 6.34
CA ALA A 208 12.76 -7.39 7.04
C ALA A 208 12.38 -7.75 8.49
N LEU A 209 11.77 -8.92 8.69
CA LEU A 209 11.40 -9.44 10.01
C LEU A 209 12.63 -9.67 10.91
N THR A 210 13.63 -10.40 10.42
CA THR A 210 14.85 -10.70 11.18
C THR A 210 15.72 -9.46 11.45
N SER A 211 15.59 -8.41 10.64
CA SER A 211 16.24 -7.12 10.87
C SER A 211 15.53 -6.29 11.93
N GLY A 212 14.38 -6.75 12.44
CA GLY A 212 13.63 -6.10 13.51
C GLY A 212 12.51 -5.20 13.02
N TYR A 213 11.93 -5.41 11.83
CA TYR A 213 10.73 -4.66 11.45
C TYR A 213 9.52 -5.08 12.30
N GLU A 214 9.20 -4.26 13.30
CA GLU A 214 8.12 -4.49 14.26
C GLU A 214 7.36 -3.17 14.48
N PRO A 215 6.38 -2.82 13.61
CA PRO A 215 5.67 -1.55 13.71
C PRO A 215 4.87 -1.42 15.00
N GLU A 216 5.14 -0.34 15.74
CA GLU A 216 4.39 0.05 16.93
C GLU A 216 3.34 1.14 16.63
N PRO A 217 2.29 1.30 17.46
CA PRO A 217 1.24 2.30 17.24
C PRO A 217 1.76 3.75 17.10
N ASN A 218 2.78 4.13 17.86
CA ASN A 218 3.40 5.46 17.85
C ASN A 218 4.28 5.72 16.61
N TRP A 219 4.63 4.71 15.82
CA TRP A 219 5.41 4.91 14.59
C TRP A 219 4.66 5.77 13.57
N ILE A 220 3.32 5.87 13.68
CA ILE A 220 2.51 6.76 12.84
C ILE A 220 2.95 8.22 12.93
N ASP A 221 3.48 8.63 14.09
CA ASP A 221 3.93 10.00 14.36
C ASP A 221 5.28 10.31 13.71
N ASP A 222 6.08 9.29 13.39
CA ASP A 222 7.38 9.44 12.72
C ASP A 222 7.22 9.73 11.21
N GLY A 223 6.02 9.51 10.69
CA GLY A 223 5.67 9.80 9.31
C GLY A 223 5.82 8.61 8.37
N VAL A 224 4.98 8.63 7.33
CA VAL A 224 4.75 7.51 6.40
C VAL A 224 6.03 6.99 5.75
N ILE A 225 6.94 7.88 5.35
CA ILE A 225 8.15 7.48 4.63
C ILE A 225 9.19 6.80 5.53
N LEU A 226 9.28 7.20 6.81
CA LEU A 226 10.19 6.54 7.76
C LEU A 226 9.68 5.14 8.10
N ARG A 227 8.36 4.95 8.25
CA ARG A 227 7.77 3.63 8.47
C ARG A 227 7.96 2.67 7.30
N LEU A 228 8.01 3.20 6.08
CA LEU A 228 8.24 2.44 4.85
C LEU A 228 9.73 2.11 4.65
N ALA A 229 10.64 2.93 5.17
CA ALA A 229 12.08 2.83 4.90
C ALA A 229 12.68 1.44 5.17
N PRO A 230 12.38 0.75 6.30
CA PRO A 230 12.92 -0.60 6.54
C PRO A 230 12.44 -1.66 5.54
N LEU A 231 11.36 -1.39 4.79
CA LEU A 231 10.80 -2.28 3.78
C LEU A 231 11.35 -2.01 2.37
N HIS A 232 12.46 -1.28 2.24
CA HIS A 232 12.99 -0.84 0.94
C HIS A 232 13.25 -1.99 -0.06
N GLU A 233 13.56 -3.20 0.41
CA GLU A 233 13.74 -4.39 -0.44
C GLU A 233 12.43 -4.98 -0.97
N LEU A 234 11.32 -4.70 -0.30
CA LEU A 234 10.00 -5.27 -0.63
C LEU A 234 9.20 -4.38 -1.58
N ILE A 235 9.63 -3.14 -1.82
CA ILE A 235 8.86 -2.15 -2.56
C ILE A 235 9.59 -1.69 -3.84
N PRO A 236 9.72 -2.54 -4.88
CA PRO A 236 10.52 -2.24 -6.07
C PRO A 236 10.07 -0.98 -6.83
N THR A 237 8.84 -0.51 -6.61
CA THR A 237 8.32 0.74 -7.19
C THR A 237 8.83 2.00 -6.49
N LEU A 238 9.20 1.91 -5.21
CA LEU A 238 9.70 3.04 -4.38
C LEU A 238 11.05 2.74 -3.71
N ALA A 239 11.73 1.65 -4.11
CA ALA A 239 12.92 1.13 -3.44
C ALA A 239 14.02 2.18 -3.24
N SER A 240 14.31 2.99 -4.27
CA SER A 240 15.34 4.04 -4.17
C SER A 240 14.97 5.14 -3.17
N GLU A 241 13.69 5.50 -3.07
CA GLU A 241 13.26 6.51 -2.10
C GLU A 241 13.25 5.91 -0.69
N ALA A 242 12.71 4.70 -0.51
CA ALA A 242 12.70 4.02 0.79
C ALA A 242 14.13 3.79 1.32
N LEU A 243 15.04 3.28 0.48
CA LEU A 243 16.44 3.05 0.83
C LEU A 243 17.13 4.35 1.25
N LYS A 244 16.90 5.45 0.54
CA LYS A 244 17.43 6.76 0.92
C LYS A 244 17.01 7.18 2.33
N TYR A 245 15.78 6.93 2.76
CA TYR A 245 15.37 7.25 4.14
C TYR A 245 15.89 6.25 5.15
N TRP A 246 16.09 4.99 4.74
CA TRP A 246 16.73 3.96 5.57
C TRP A 246 18.18 4.31 5.87
N GLU A 247 18.96 4.69 4.87
CA GLU A 247 20.35 5.15 5.03
C GLU A 247 20.46 6.40 5.91
N ARG A 248 19.46 7.30 5.86
CA ARG A 248 19.41 8.49 6.72
C ARG A 248 19.02 8.16 8.16
N LEU A 249 18.18 7.14 8.37
CA LEU A 249 17.90 6.56 9.69
C LEU A 249 19.17 5.92 10.27
N GLU A 250 19.91 5.16 9.46
CA GLU A 250 21.22 4.58 9.83
C GLU A 250 22.26 5.66 10.18
N ALA A 251 22.23 6.80 9.48
CA ALA A 251 23.11 7.93 9.74
C ALA A 251 22.73 8.78 10.97
N GLY A 252 21.58 8.51 11.61
CA GLY A 252 21.12 9.24 12.80
C GLY A 252 20.41 10.56 12.52
N GLU A 253 20.04 10.86 11.26
CA GLU A 253 19.35 12.10 10.90
C GLU A 253 17.93 12.21 11.50
N TYR A 254 17.39 11.08 11.98
CA TYR A 254 16.06 10.97 12.55
C TYR A 254 16.06 10.37 13.96
N ASP A 255 17.10 10.63 14.76
CA ASP A 255 17.17 10.12 16.13
C ASP A 255 16.04 10.63 17.05
N TRP A 256 15.21 11.58 16.61
CA TRP A 256 13.95 11.96 17.27
C TRP A 256 12.81 10.94 17.07
N SER A 257 12.91 10.07 16.06
CA SER A 257 11.84 9.14 15.68
C SER A 257 11.86 7.88 16.55
N HIS A 258 10.69 7.34 16.86
CA HIS A 258 10.54 6.07 17.57
C HIS A 258 11.15 4.91 16.77
N ILE A 259 11.06 4.94 15.44
CA ILE A 259 11.72 3.98 14.54
C ILE A 259 13.23 3.97 14.78
N ALA A 260 13.89 5.13 14.84
CA ALA A 260 15.32 5.17 15.15
C ALA A 260 15.61 4.62 16.56
N GLY A 261 14.73 4.89 17.53
CA GLY A 261 14.83 4.37 18.90
C GLY A 261 14.72 2.84 18.97
N HIS A 262 13.92 2.26 18.09
CA HIS A 262 13.77 0.80 17.96
C HIS A 262 15.03 0.13 17.40
N TYR A 263 15.56 0.65 16.29
CA TYR A 263 16.71 0.03 15.62
C TYR A 263 18.06 0.37 16.28
N TRP A 264 18.20 1.56 16.89
CA TRP A 264 19.45 2.04 17.50
C TRP A 264 19.22 2.68 18.89
N PRO A 265 18.69 1.92 19.87
CA PRO A 265 18.29 2.46 21.17
C PRO A 265 19.43 3.17 21.92
N GLU A 266 20.64 2.61 21.93
CA GLU A 266 21.79 3.21 22.61
C GLU A 266 22.26 4.51 21.94
N ARG A 267 22.25 4.56 20.59
CA ARG A 267 22.61 5.77 19.84
C ARG A 267 21.61 6.89 20.11
N VAL A 268 20.32 6.57 20.05
CA VAL A 268 19.24 7.52 20.29
C VAL A 268 19.28 8.04 21.72
N ARG A 269 19.51 7.17 22.71
CA ARG A 269 19.66 7.58 24.11
C ARG A 269 20.82 8.56 24.28
N GLU A 270 21.97 8.30 23.65
CA GLU A 270 23.11 9.23 23.69
C GLU A 270 22.78 10.57 23.03
N ALA A 271 22.10 10.56 21.88
CA ALA A 271 21.65 11.78 21.21
C ALA A 271 20.71 12.62 22.09
N CYS A 272 19.81 11.97 22.84
CA CYS A 272 18.87 12.64 23.75
C CYS A 272 19.56 13.40 24.89
N ARG A 273 20.77 13.00 25.32
CA ARG A 273 21.53 13.71 26.36
C ARG A 273 21.85 15.15 26.01
N THR A 274 22.06 15.39 24.71
CA THR A 274 22.44 16.73 24.20
C THR A 274 21.31 17.42 23.44
N GLN A 275 20.32 16.68 22.93
CA GLN A 275 19.20 17.21 22.16
C GLN A 275 17.88 17.10 22.94
N LYS A 276 17.46 18.21 23.57
CA LYS A 276 16.23 18.29 24.36
C LYS A 276 14.98 17.91 23.57
N SER A 277 14.90 18.28 22.29
CA SER A 277 13.77 17.93 21.42
C SER A 277 13.65 16.43 21.19
N TYR A 278 14.77 15.71 21.12
CA TYR A 278 14.76 14.26 20.94
C TYR A 278 14.28 13.59 22.23
N ALA A 279 14.81 14.02 23.38
CA ALA A 279 14.36 13.55 24.69
C ALA A 279 12.84 13.75 24.88
N ILE A 280 12.30 14.90 24.45
CA ILE A 280 10.84 15.16 24.46
C ILE A 280 10.09 14.24 23.51
N ALA A 281 10.57 14.05 22.27
CA ALA A 281 9.93 13.20 21.27
C ALA A 281 9.80 11.74 21.76
N HIS A 282 10.83 11.25 22.44
CA HIS A 282 10.84 9.91 23.06
C HIS A 282 10.11 9.84 24.41
N GLY A 283 9.56 10.94 24.92
CA GLY A 283 8.89 10.97 26.21
C GLY A 283 9.81 10.83 27.43
N HIS A 284 11.11 11.02 27.24
CA HIS A 284 12.17 10.81 28.24
C HIS A 284 12.99 12.08 28.48
N LEU A 285 12.33 13.15 28.94
CA LEU A 285 12.99 14.43 29.22
C LEU A 285 14.12 14.28 30.26
N GLU A 286 14.04 13.28 31.13
CA GLU A 286 15.07 12.93 32.10
C GLU A 286 16.39 12.44 31.48
N TRP A 287 16.41 12.06 30.20
CA TRP A 287 17.65 11.72 29.49
C TRP A 287 18.47 12.94 29.13
N TYR A 288 17.87 14.14 29.08
CA TYR A 288 18.56 15.37 28.69
C TYR A 288 19.44 15.91 29.83
N GLU A 289 20.71 16.18 29.53
CA GLU A 289 21.73 16.59 30.51
C GLU A 289 22.25 18.03 30.30
N GLY A 290 21.65 18.80 29.39
CA GLY A 290 22.02 20.20 29.18
C GLY A 290 21.53 21.13 30.31
N GLU A 291 22.18 22.29 30.45
CA GLU A 291 21.80 23.30 31.45
C GLU A 291 20.36 23.78 31.23
N GLN A 292 19.61 23.93 32.35
CA GLN A 292 18.18 24.25 32.38
C GLN A 292 17.82 25.61 31.77
#